data_AF-F8MMD6-F1
#
_entry.id   AF-F8MMD6-F1
#
_cell.length_a   1.000
_cell.length_b   1.000
_cell.length_c   1.000
_cell.angle_alpha   90.00
_cell.angle_beta   90.00
_cell.angle_gamma   90.00
#
_symmetry.space_group_name_H-M   'P 1'
#
loop_
_entity.id
_entity.type
_entity.pdbx_description
1 polymer ?
#
loop_
_entity_poly.entity_id
_entity_poly.type
_entity_poly.pdbx_seq_one_letter_code
_entity_poly.pdbx_strand_id
1 'polypeptide(L)'
;MIIRPVVRSLQGRAPLATLRSAQSVFQPLPQLRRNASVTTGPDAASKASTTPIARITTTTEAPKDQKKAKAAAAAAAEPEEQEVIMSRMPRSLEALYLQPLRREAEYGVPSCDLQLRSYSIRNLEFFCDFALRAAYYLGLPAFGPVPLPRMIERWTVPKSHFIFKKSQENFERVTLRRLIQIKDGHPETVQLWLAFLQKHAYYGIGMKANVWEFSKLGVSKAMDESKSEVEKLLETRWEHLSHVSDMKGVGNFEDFLAKERLRISGGR
;
A
#
# COMPACT_ATOMS: atom_id res chain seq x y z
N MET A 1 30.80 -7.72 -50.96
CA MET A 1 30.17 -8.39 -52.11
C MET A 1 28.66 -8.47 -51.88
N ILE A 2 27.93 -7.86 -52.81
CA ILE A 2 26.53 -8.13 -53.21
C ILE A 2 25.42 -7.77 -52.20
N ILE A 3 24.89 -6.56 -52.42
CA ILE A 3 23.61 -6.02 -51.94
C ILE A 3 22.53 -6.36 -52.98
N ARG A 4 21.34 -6.80 -52.54
CA ARG A 4 19.95 -6.50 -53.05
C ARG A 4 18.98 -7.71 -52.93
N PRO A 5 17.64 -7.52 -52.97
CA PRO A 5 16.83 -6.36 -52.58
C PRO A 5 15.54 -6.70 -51.79
N VAL A 6 14.96 -5.67 -51.17
CA VAL A 6 13.57 -5.60 -50.70
C VAL A 6 12.62 -5.67 -51.89
N VAL A 7 11.65 -6.58 -51.87
CA VAL A 7 10.51 -6.59 -52.79
C VAL A 7 9.32 -5.93 -52.10
N ARG A 8 8.92 -4.78 -52.64
CA ARG A 8 7.69 -4.06 -52.33
C ARG A 8 6.73 -4.35 -53.48
N SER A 9 5.69 -5.15 -53.24
CA SER A 9 4.58 -5.31 -54.17
C SER A 9 3.40 -4.46 -53.70
N LEU A 10 3.05 -3.47 -54.52
CA LEU A 10 1.85 -2.65 -54.40
C LEU A 10 0.76 -3.21 -55.33
N GLN A 11 -0.48 -2.99 -54.89
CA GLN A 11 -1.75 -2.94 -55.61
C GLN A 11 -2.56 -4.24 -55.82
N GLY A 12 -3.75 -4.22 -55.21
CA GLY A 12 -4.89 -5.07 -55.53
C GLY A 12 -6.05 -4.81 -54.56
N ARG A 13 -6.85 -3.77 -54.84
CA ARG A 13 -8.00 -3.29 -54.06
C ARG A 13 -9.28 -3.87 -54.68
N ALA A 14 -10.10 -4.60 -53.92
CA ALA A 14 -11.57 -4.57 -54.00
C ALA A 14 -12.24 -5.29 -52.80
N PRO A 15 -13.43 -4.85 -52.35
CA PRO A 15 -14.00 -5.16 -51.04
C PRO A 15 -15.20 -6.13 -51.08
N LEU A 16 -15.52 -6.74 -49.93
CA LEU A 16 -16.87 -7.01 -49.37
C LEU A 16 -16.86 -8.30 -48.53
N ALA A 17 -17.07 -8.15 -47.22
CA ALA A 17 -17.99 -8.98 -46.41
C ALA A 17 -17.84 -8.59 -44.93
N THR A 18 -18.81 -7.83 -44.45
CA THR A 18 -19.01 -7.50 -43.05
C THR A 18 -19.49 -8.74 -42.30
N LEU A 19 -18.64 -9.34 -41.46
CA LEU A 19 -19.06 -10.31 -40.45
C LEU A 19 -19.01 -9.66 -39.07
N ARG A 20 -20.21 -9.50 -38.51
CA ARG A 20 -20.53 -9.04 -37.16
C ARG A 20 -20.16 -10.11 -36.13
N SER A 21 -19.84 -9.63 -34.93
CA SER A 21 -19.70 -10.36 -33.65
C SER A 21 -18.43 -11.22 -33.53
N ALA A 22 -17.66 -11.21 -32.44
CA ALA A 22 -17.95 -10.80 -31.07
C ALA A 22 -16.78 -9.96 -30.51
N GLN A 23 -17.12 -8.81 -29.93
CA GLN A 23 -16.22 -8.14 -29.01
C GLN A 23 -16.07 -9.04 -27.78
N SER A 24 -14.90 -9.62 -27.56
CA SER A 24 -14.55 -10.14 -26.24
C SER A 24 -14.35 -8.93 -25.33
N VAL A 25 -15.45 -8.46 -24.76
CA VAL A 25 -15.45 -7.56 -23.61
C VAL A 25 -14.76 -8.32 -22.50
N PHE A 26 -13.49 -8.01 -22.25
CA PHE A 26 -12.83 -8.44 -21.03
C PHE A 26 -13.45 -7.64 -19.89
N GLN A 27 -14.54 -8.16 -19.36
CA GLN A 27 -15.22 -7.60 -18.20
C GLN A 27 -14.32 -7.85 -16.99
N PRO A 28 -13.77 -6.81 -16.32
CA PRO A 28 -13.17 -7.05 -15.02
C PRO A 28 -14.27 -7.57 -14.10
N LEU A 29 -13.99 -8.68 -13.42
CA LEU A 29 -14.80 -9.15 -12.29
C LEU A 29 -15.10 -7.95 -11.38
N PRO A 30 -16.34 -7.74 -10.93
CA PRO A 30 -16.63 -6.74 -9.93
C PRO A 30 -15.97 -7.21 -8.63
N GLN A 31 -14.73 -6.80 -8.39
CA GLN A 31 -14.12 -6.88 -7.07
C GLN A 31 -14.78 -5.80 -6.22
N LEU A 32 -16.05 -6.01 -5.88
CA LEU A 32 -16.78 -5.20 -4.93
C LEU A 32 -16.33 -5.60 -3.53
N ARG A 33 -15.05 -5.39 -3.23
CA ARG A 33 -14.63 -5.29 -1.83
C ARG A 33 -15.24 -3.99 -1.31
N ARG A 34 -16.30 -4.13 -0.52
CA ARG A 34 -17.05 -3.00 0.03
C ARG A 34 -16.16 -2.24 1.03
N ASN A 35 -16.21 -0.91 0.96
CA ASN A 35 -15.54 -0.05 1.92
C ASN A 35 -16.22 -0.19 3.29
N ALA A 36 -15.43 -0.32 4.36
CA ALA A 36 -15.96 -0.21 5.71
C ALA A 36 -16.31 1.26 5.98
N SER A 37 -17.60 1.60 5.99
CA SER A 37 -18.07 2.95 6.35
C SER A 37 -17.95 3.16 7.87
N VAL A 38 -17.29 4.23 8.26
CA VAL A 38 -17.27 4.71 9.65
C VAL A 38 -18.54 5.53 9.86
N THR A 39 -19.59 4.93 10.41
CA THR A 39 -20.71 5.71 10.97
C THR A 39 -20.29 6.18 12.37
N THR A 40 -19.94 7.46 12.48
CA THR A 40 -19.80 8.15 13.77
C THR A 40 -20.95 9.14 13.92
N GLY A 41 -21.78 8.94 14.95
CA GLY A 41 -22.83 9.85 15.39
C GLY A 41 -23.64 9.23 16.54
N PRO A 42 -23.81 9.90 17.71
CA PRO A 42 -24.39 9.31 18.92
C PRO A 42 -25.91 9.57 19.06
N ASP A 43 -26.54 8.77 19.94
CA ASP A 43 -27.84 8.92 20.60
C ASP A 43 -29.14 9.05 19.77
N ALA A 44 -29.95 7.98 19.78
CA ALA A 44 -31.40 8.07 19.96
C ALA A 44 -31.98 6.72 20.41
N ALA A 45 -32.43 6.66 21.66
CA ALA A 45 -33.23 5.57 22.20
C ALA A 45 -34.62 5.49 21.53
N SER A 46 -35.06 4.30 21.12
CA SER A 46 -36.44 3.83 21.36
C SER A 46 -36.66 2.33 21.05
N LYS A 47 -36.98 1.59 22.13
CA LYS A 47 -38.01 0.54 22.29
C LYS A 47 -38.10 -0.67 21.34
N ALA A 48 -37.77 -1.83 21.94
CA ALA A 48 -38.57 -3.06 22.11
C ALA A 48 -38.86 -3.99 20.91
N SER A 49 -38.43 -5.27 21.04
CA SER A 49 -39.33 -6.39 21.40
C SER A 49 -38.60 -7.75 21.51
N THR A 50 -38.67 -8.29 22.72
CA THR A 50 -38.75 -9.69 23.20
C THR A 50 -38.86 -10.86 22.18
N THR A 51 -37.95 -11.83 22.34
CA THR A 51 -37.97 -13.32 22.20
C THR A 51 -39.27 -14.08 21.80
N PRO A 52 -39.25 -15.39 21.38
CA PRO A 52 -38.26 -16.43 21.71
C PRO A 52 -37.86 -17.48 20.64
N ILE A 53 -36.85 -18.25 21.06
CA ILE A 53 -36.39 -19.57 20.63
C ILE A 53 -37.54 -20.57 20.41
N ALA A 54 -37.47 -21.33 19.30
CA ALA A 54 -38.13 -22.62 19.15
C ALA A 54 -37.23 -23.63 18.41
N ARG A 55 -37.11 -24.78 19.05
CA ARG A 55 -36.45 -26.04 18.67
C ARG A 55 -37.40 -26.85 17.79
N ILE A 56 -36.91 -27.63 16.81
CA ILE A 56 -37.35 -29.01 16.50
C ILE A 56 -36.37 -29.68 15.52
N THR A 57 -36.12 -30.94 15.84
CA THR A 57 -35.31 -32.00 15.23
C THR A 57 -35.94 -32.61 13.98
N THR A 58 -35.13 -33.23 13.09
CA THR A 58 -35.24 -34.66 12.70
C THR A 58 -34.20 -35.06 11.66
N THR A 59 -33.54 -36.19 11.94
CA THR A 59 -32.69 -36.98 11.05
C THR A 59 -33.57 -37.87 10.17
N THR A 60 -33.30 -38.00 8.86
CA THR A 60 -33.47 -39.26 8.08
C THR A 60 -32.65 -39.16 6.78
N GLU A 61 -32.04 -40.28 6.41
CA GLU A 61 -30.93 -40.46 5.47
C GLU A 61 -31.30 -40.40 3.97
N ALA A 62 -30.26 -40.20 3.15
CA ALA A 62 -30.24 -40.15 1.69
C ALA A 62 -30.40 -41.55 1.03
N PRO A 63 -30.56 -41.66 -0.31
CA PRO A 63 -29.36 -41.70 -1.16
C PRO A 63 -29.47 -41.06 -2.58
N LYS A 64 -28.34 -40.45 -2.97
CA LYS A 64 -27.63 -40.44 -4.27
C LYS A 64 -28.40 -40.25 -5.59
N ASP A 65 -28.28 -39.04 -6.16
CA ASP A 65 -27.75 -38.81 -7.52
C ASP A 65 -27.46 -37.32 -7.76
N GLN A 66 -26.33 -36.84 -7.25
CA GLN A 66 -25.86 -35.47 -7.45
C GLN A 66 -24.34 -35.43 -7.48
N LYS A 67 -23.74 -35.56 -8.66
CA LYS A 67 -22.29 -35.33 -8.81
C LYS A 67 -21.87 -34.44 -9.99
N LYS A 68 -22.81 -33.77 -10.67
CA LYS A 68 -22.44 -32.79 -11.71
C LYS A 68 -23.11 -31.41 -11.61
N ALA A 69 -24.02 -31.19 -10.65
CA ALA A 69 -24.68 -29.89 -10.44
C ALA A 69 -24.22 -29.15 -9.16
N LYS A 70 -23.44 -29.79 -8.27
CA LYS A 70 -23.08 -29.22 -6.96
C LYS A 70 -21.87 -28.27 -6.97
N ALA A 71 -21.17 -28.15 -8.10
CA ALA A 71 -20.04 -27.21 -8.24
C ALA A 71 -20.47 -25.77 -8.52
N ALA A 72 -21.69 -25.55 -9.06
CA ALA A 72 -22.20 -24.20 -9.34
C ALA A 72 -23.00 -23.59 -8.18
N ALA A 73 -23.63 -24.42 -7.33
CA ALA A 73 -24.43 -23.95 -6.19
C ALA A 73 -23.59 -23.65 -4.93
N ALA A 74 -22.39 -24.23 -4.79
CA ALA A 74 -21.50 -23.99 -3.65
C ALA A 74 -20.96 -22.55 -3.62
N ALA A 75 -20.73 -21.94 -4.79
CA ALA A 75 -20.17 -20.58 -4.87
C ALA A 75 -21.16 -19.46 -4.46
N ALA A 76 -22.46 -19.74 -4.40
CA ALA A 76 -23.50 -18.76 -4.10
C ALA A 76 -23.98 -18.79 -2.63
N ALA A 77 -23.76 -19.91 -1.92
CA ALA A 77 -24.10 -20.05 -0.49
C ALA A 77 -22.94 -19.61 0.44
N GLU A 78 -21.69 -19.70 -0.02
CA GLU A 78 -20.51 -19.26 0.72
C GLU A 78 -20.41 -17.76 1.07
N PRO A 79 -20.93 -16.78 0.29
CA PRO A 79 -20.82 -15.38 0.66
C PRO A 79 -21.67 -15.00 1.88
N GLU A 80 -22.86 -15.60 2.07
CA GLU A 80 -23.74 -15.24 3.20
C GLU A 80 -23.22 -15.77 4.54
N GLU A 81 -22.63 -16.98 4.57
CA GLU A 81 -22.03 -17.53 5.78
C GLU A 81 -20.77 -16.76 6.21
N GLN A 82 -19.97 -16.29 5.25
CA GLN A 82 -18.79 -15.46 5.52
C GLN A 82 -19.16 -14.11 6.12
N GLU A 83 -20.21 -13.45 5.62
CA GLU A 83 -20.70 -12.18 6.18
C GLU A 83 -21.16 -12.34 7.63
N VAL A 84 -21.85 -13.43 7.97
CA VAL A 84 -22.31 -13.72 9.34
C VAL A 84 -21.15 -14.01 10.30
N ILE A 85 -20.07 -14.66 9.82
CA ILE A 85 -18.86 -14.90 10.62
C ILE A 85 -18.10 -13.58 10.85
N MET A 86 -17.98 -12.75 9.82
CA MET A 86 -17.29 -11.46 9.89
C MET A 86 -17.98 -10.47 10.86
N SER A 87 -19.31 -10.41 10.87
CA SER A 87 -20.05 -9.51 11.77
C SER A 87 -19.99 -9.89 13.25
N ARG A 88 -19.67 -11.16 13.56
CA ARG A 88 -19.53 -11.66 14.94
C ARG A 88 -18.13 -11.43 15.52
N MET A 89 -17.18 -11.02 14.70
CA MET A 89 -15.76 -10.92 15.03
C MET A 89 -15.44 -9.55 15.66
N PRO A 90 -14.44 -9.42 16.57
CA PRO A 90 -14.02 -8.12 17.04
C PRO A 90 -13.51 -7.25 15.88
N ARG A 91 -13.83 -5.95 15.93
CA ARG A 91 -13.56 -4.97 14.86
C ARG A 91 -12.10 -4.91 14.39
N SER A 92 -11.14 -5.16 15.29
CA SER A 92 -9.71 -5.20 14.96
C SER A 92 -9.37 -6.35 14.01
N LEU A 93 -9.98 -7.52 14.21
CA LEU A 93 -9.79 -8.69 13.38
C LEU A 93 -10.63 -8.60 12.10
N GLU A 94 -11.84 -8.05 12.19
CA GLU A 94 -12.69 -7.71 11.03
C GLU A 94 -11.95 -6.81 10.03
N ALA A 95 -11.25 -5.77 10.52
CA ALA A 95 -10.48 -4.83 9.70
C ALA A 95 -9.29 -5.46 8.95
N LEU A 96 -8.83 -6.66 9.35
CA LEU A 96 -7.79 -7.38 8.62
C LEU A 96 -8.33 -8.10 7.37
N TYR A 97 -9.57 -8.59 7.45
CA TYR A 97 -10.24 -9.25 6.32
C TYR A 97 -10.80 -8.24 5.32
N LEU A 98 -11.23 -7.07 5.79
CA LEU A 98 -11.71 -5.98 4.96
C LEU A 98 -10.58 -5.17 4.31
N GLN A 99 -10.96 -4.26 3.41
CA GLN A 99 -10.01 -3.27 2.86
C GLN A 99 -9.57 -2.27 3.94
N PRO A 100 -8.38 -1.66 3.80
CA PRO A 100 -7.92 -0.63 4.73
C PRO A 100 -8.91 0.52 4.82
N LEU A 101 -9.26 0.89 6.05
CA LEU A 101 -10.05 2.08 6.31
C LEU A 101 -9.23 3.33 5.95
N ARG A 102 -9.92 4.37 5.48
CA ARG A 102 -9.30 5.61 5.02
C ARG A 102 -10.00 6.78 5.70
N ARG A 103 -9.22 7.79 6.07
CA ARG A 103 -9.74 9.05 6.63
C ARG A 103 -9.83 10.09 5.53
N GLU A 104 -10.80 10.98 5.67
CA GLU A 104 -10.98 12.12 4.77
C GLU A 104 -9.99 13.24 5.13
N ALA A 105 -9.58 14.03 4.14
CA ALA A 105 -8.67 15.15 4.31
C ALA A 105 -9.47 16.46 4.37
N GLU A 106 -9.14 17.35 5.30
CA GLU A 106 -9.87 18.61 5.50
C GLU A 106 -9.40 19.72 4.55
N TYR A 107 -8.08 19.95 4.48
CA TYR A 107 -7.47 21.06 3.73
C TYR A 107 -6.85 20.60 2.41
N GLY A 108 -6.47 19.32 2.33
CA GLY A 108 -5.90 18.71 1.14
C GLY A 108 -4.46 19.13 0.84
N VAL A 109 -3.73 19.66 1.82
CA VAL A 109 -2.33 20.06 1.69
C VAL A 109 -1.46 18.80 1.68
N PRO A 110 -0.58 18.59 0.68
CA PRO A 110 0.30 17.42 0.65
C PRO A 110 1.43 17.58 1.68
N SER A 111 1.49 16.68 2.66
CA SER A 111 2.56 16.68 3.67
C SER A 111 3.68 15.70 3.34
N CYS A 112 3.35 14.54 2.76
CA CYS A 112 4.34 13.52 2.42
C CYS A 112 3.91 12.67 1.24
N ASP A 113 4.85 12.34 0.35
CA ASP A 113 4.67 11.35 -0.70
C ASP A 113 5.65 10.18 -0.52
N LEU A 114 5.09 8.99 -0.43
CA LEU A 114 5.85 7.75 -0.35
C LEU A 114 5.77 7.01 -1.67
N GLN A 115 6.91 6.94 -2.35
CA GLN A 115 7.08 6.19 -3.57
C GLN A 115 7.70 4.82 -3.27
N LEU A 116 6.92 3.78 -3.55
CA LEU A 116 7.33 2.38 -3.42
C LEU A 116 7.76 1.83 -4.78
N ARG A 117 8.87 1.09 -4.80
CA ARG A 117 9.42 0.44 -6.00
C ARG A 117 9.69 -1.02 -5.72
N SER A 118 9.32 -1.90 -6.64
CA SER A 118 9.67 -3.32 -6.58
C SER A 118 9.66 -3.94 -7.97
N TYR A 119 10.27 -5.11 -8.09
CA TYR A 119 10.18 -5.95 -9.29
C TYR A 119 9.00 -6.94 -9.22
N SER A 120 8.41 -7.16 -8.03
CA SER A 120 7.27 -8.05 -7.82
C SER A 120 6.00 -7.27 -7.46
N ILE A 121 4.87 -7.64 -8.08
CA ILE A 121 3.59 -6.96 -7.84
C ILE A 121 2.98 -7.33 -6.48
N ARG A 122 3.07 -8.61 -6.09
CA ARG A 122 2.43 -9.14 -4.88
C ARG A 122 3.00 -8.50 -3.62
N ASN A 123 4.33 -8.45 -3.52
CA ASN A 123 5.02 -7.89 -2.35
C ASN A 123 4.71 -6.40 -2.24
N LEU A 124 4.70 -5.70 -3.38
CA LEU A 124 4.44 -4.28 -3.43
C LEU A 124 3.00 -3.98 -2.96
N GLU A 125 2.01 -4.71 -3.46
CA GLU A 125 0.60 -4.50 -3.08
C GLU A 125 0.35 -4.83 -1.61
N PHE A 126 0.94 -5.91 -1.10
CA PHE A 126 0.89 -6.27 0.31
C PHE A 126 1.45 -5.15 1.20
N PHE A 127 2.61 -4.60 0.84
CA PHE A 127 3.24 -3.53 1.62
C PHE A 127 2.48 -2.20 1.51
N CYS A 128 1.87 -1.91 0.36
CA CYS A 128 0.98 -0.75 0.21
C CYS A 128 -0.22 -0.86 1.17
N ASP A 129 -0.84 -2.03 1.23
CA ASP A 129 -1.97 -2.34 2.10
C ASP A 129 -1.61 -2.18 3.58
N PHE A 130 -0.44 -2.69 3.98
CA PHE A 130 0.14 -2.49 5.31
C PHE A 130 0.37 -1.01 5.63
N ALA A 131 0.96 -0.25 4.71
CA ALA A 131 1.27 1.16 4.92
C ALA A 131 0.01 2.03 5.11
N LEU A 132 -1.07 1.71 4.38
CA LEU A 132 -2.36 2.37 4.57
C LEU A 132 -3.00 2.05 5.92
N ARG A 133 -2.96 0.78 6.37
CA ARG A 133 -3.46 0.43 7.70
C ARG A 133 -2.70 1.17 8.80
N ALA A 134 -1.37 1.25 8.70
CA ALA A 134 -0.55 1.99 9.65
C ALA A 134 -0.91 3.48 9.70
N ALA A 135 -1.11 4.11 8.53
CA ALA A 135 -1.52 5.51 8.44
C ALA A 135 -2.89 5.76 9.10
N TYR A 136 -3.85 4.86 8.93
CA TYR A 136 -5.18 4.97 9.53
C TYR A 136 -5.16 5.00 11.06
N TYR A 137 -4.34 4.14 11.68
CA TYR A 137 -4.20 4.10 13.15
C TYR A 137 -3.49 5.34 13.71
N LEU A 138 -2.51 5.88 12.98
CA LEU A 138 -1.84 7.15 13.33
C LEU A 138 -2.70 8.39 13.06
N GLY A 139 -3.83 8.20 12.38
CA GLY A 139 -4.78 9.26 12.07
C GLY A 139 -4.43 10.15 10.91
N LEU A 140 -3.54 9.68 10.03
CA LEU A 140 -3.14 10.37 8.82
C LEU A 140 -4.15 10.08 7.69
N PRO A 141 -4.68 11.10 6.99
CA PRO A 141 -5.52 10.88 5.82
C PRO A 141 -4.63 10.49 4.62
N ALA A 142 -4.55 9.18 4.37
CA ALA A 142 -3.75 8.60 3.31
C ALA A 142 -4.57 8.34 2.05
N PHE A 143 -4.06 8.84 0.93
CA PHE A 143 -4.47 8.45 -0.41
C PHE A 143 -3.73 7.17 -0.81
N GLY A 144 -4.52 6.22 -1.28
CA GLY A 144 -4.15 4.84 -1.58
C GLY A 144 -3.10 4.68 -2.66
N PRO A 145 -2.67 3.44 -2.93
CA PRO A 145 -1.57 3.18 -3.85
C PRO A 145 -1.95 3.54 -5.28
N VAL A 146 -1.56 4.73 -5.71
CA VAL A 146 -1.72 5.19 -7.09
C VAL A 146 -0.66 4.50 -7.94
N PRO A 147 -1.05 3.75 -8.98
CA PRO A 147 -0.09 3.11 -9.87
C PRO A 147 0.61 4.15 -10.74
N LEU A 148 1.93 4.25 -10.57
CA LEU A 148 2.77 5.01 -11.47
C LEU A 148 3.18 4.11 -12.65
N PRO A 149 3.49 4.71 -13.82
CA PRO A 149 3.95 3.95 -14.97
C PRO A 149 5.21 3.15 -14.64
N ARG A 150 5.19 1.87 -15.04
CA ARG A 150 6.31 0.94 -14.90
C ARG A 150 7.48 1.38 -15.77
N MET A 151 8.69 1.28 -15.22
CA MET A 151 9.93 1.49 -15.97
C MET A 151 10.39 0.13 -16.49
N ILE A 152 10.61 0.02 -17.80
CA ILE A 152 11.05 -1.22 -18.44
C ILE A 152 12.43 -0.99 -19.03
N GLU A 153 13.43 -1.63 -18.43
CA GLU A 153 14.80 -1.61 -18.91
C GLU A 153 15.04 -2.89 -19.71
N ARG A 154 15.47 -2.78 -20.96
CA ARG A 154 15.72 -3.92 -21.85
C ARG A 154 17.17 -3.96 -22.27
N TRP A 155 17.78 -5.13 -22.22
CA TRP A 155 19.14 -5.34 -22.72
C TRP A 155 19.26 -6.69 -23.40
N THR A 156 20.26 -6.81 -24.28
CA THR A 156 20.50 -8.02 -25.06
C THR A 156 21.83 -8.63 -24.69
N VAL A 157 21.86 -9.93 -24.43
CA VAL A 157 23.10 -10.67 -24.15
C VAL A 157 23.26 -11.79 -25.19
N PRO A 158 24.46 -12.06 -25.71
CA PRO A 158 24.70 -13.26 -26.50
C PRO A 158 24.36 -14.51 -25.70
N LYS A 159 23.65 -15.47 -26.31
CA LYS A 159 23.27 -16.73 -25.62
C LYS A 159 24.47 -17.63 -25.32
N SER A 160 25.51 -17.54 -26.14
CA SER A 160 26.74 -18.33 -25.97
C SER A 160 27.86 -17.46 -25.45
N HIS A 161 28.75 -18.08 -24.68
CA HIS A 161 29.95 -17.47 -24.12
C HIS A 161 30.95 -17.00 -25.20
N PHE A 162 30.98 -17.61 -26.40
CA PHE A 162 31.97 -17.30 -27.43
C PHE A 162 31.44 -17.39 -28.87
N ILE A 163 31.94 -16.51 -29.75
CA ILE A 163 31.72 -16.39 -31.21
C ILE A 163 30.27 -16.19 -31.71
N PHE A 164 29.23 -16.78 -31.10
CA PHE A 164 27.87 -16.83 -31.67
C PHE A 164 27.04 -15.55 -31.47
N LYS A 165 27.46 -14.41 -32.07
CA LYS A 165 26.80 -13.09 -31.95
C LYS A 165 25.39 -13.01 -32.58
N LYS A 166 25.09 -13.84 -33.58
CA LYS A 166 23.75 -13.88 -34.23
C LYS A 166 22.66 -14.42 -33.29
N SER A 167 23.05 -15.17 -32.25
CA SER A 167 22.13 -15.73 -31.26
C SER A 167 22.15 -14.83 -30.01
N GLN A 168 21.17 -13.93 -29.91
CA GLN A 168 21.01 -13.01 -28.78
C GLN A 168 19.72 -13.31 -28.01
N GLU A 169 19.76 -13.06 -26.71
CA GLU A 169 18.63 -13.16 -25.80
C GLU A 169 18.26 -11.77 -25.28
N ASN A 170 16.96 -11.48 -25.28
CA ASN A 170 16.42 -10.23 -24.76
C ASN A 170 16.06 -10.45 -23.30
N PHE A 171 16.62 -9.63 -22.42
CA PHE A 171 16.26 -9.57 -21.02
C PHE A 171 15.51 -8.26 -20.76
N GLU A 172 14.54 -8.31 -19.85
CA GLU A 172 13.88 -7.11 -19.35
C GLU A 172 13.82 -7.09 -17.82
N ARG A 173 14.02 -5.90 -17.27
CA ARG A 173 13.77 -5.59 -15.86
C ARG A 173 12.63 -4.59 -15.79
N VAL A 174 11.54 -5.01 -15.18
CA VAL A 174 10.34 -4.18 -15.01
C VAL A 174 10.29 -3.69 -13.57
N THR A 175 10.50 -2.39 -13.37
CA THR A 175 10.31 -1.75 -12.06
C THR A 175 8.89 -1.23 -11.96
N LEU A 176 8.12 -1.83 -11.06
CA LEU A 176 6.79 -1.39 -10.67
C LEU A 176 6.91 -0.28 -9.63
N ARG A 177 6.07 0.75 -9.77
CA ARG A 177 6.09 1.94 -8.93
C ARG A 177 4.69 2.23 -8.44
N ARG A 178 4.50 2.44 -7.14
CA ARG A 178 3.25 2.96 -6.58
C ARG A 178 3.55 4.17 -5.71
N LEU A 179 2.59 5.08 -5.64
CA LEU A 179 2.67 6.28 -4.84
C LEU A 179 1.58 6.24 -3.77
N ILE A 180 1.94 6.50 -2.53
CA ILE A 180 1.03 6.77 -1.42
C ILE A 180 1.23 8.24 -1.06
N GLN A 181 0.15 9.00 -0.99
CA GLN A 181 0.22 10.42 -0.63
C GLN A 181 -0.52 10.65 0.68
N ILE A 182 0.13 11.31 1.63
CA ILE A 182 -0.51 11.77 2.85
C ILE A 182 -0.83 13.25 2.66
N LYS A 183 -2.09 13.59 2.94
CA LYS A 183 -2.51 14.99 3.06
C LYS A 183 -2.67 15.34 4.53
N ASP A 184 -2.55 16.61 4.86
CA ASP A 184 -2.87 17.18 6.18
C ASP A 184 -2.29 16.41 7.37
N GLY A 185 -1.05 15.92 7.23
CA GLY A 185 -0.35 15.18 8.27
C GLY A 185 0.54 16.08 9.12
N HIS A 186 0.49 15.92 10.44
CA HIS A 186 1.46 16.56 11.34
C HIS A 186 2.87 16.00 11.09
N PRO A 187 3.92 16.84 11.04
CA PRO A 187 5.27 16.41 10.66
C PRO A 187 5.82 15.29 11.56
N GLU A 188 5.62 15.37 12.88
CA GLU A 188 6.06 14.33 13.82
C GLU A 188 5.37 12.98 13.57
N THR A 189 4.07 12.99 13.28
CA THR A 189 3.30 11.77 13.02
C THR A 189 3.69 11.14 11.69
N VAL A 190 3.98 11.96 10.68
CA VAL A 190 4.51 11.51 9.38
C VAL A 190 5.89 10.86 9.56
N GLN A 191 6.78 11.46 10.35
CA GLN A 191 8.09 10.87 10.66
C GLN A 191 7.96 9.54 11.40
N LEU A 192 7.08 9.47 12.41
CA LEU A 192 6.79 8.24 13.14
C LEU A 192 6.26 7.14 12.22
N TRP A 193 5.36 7.50 11.29
CA TRP A 193 4.84 6.58 10.28
C TRP A 193 5.96 6.05 9.37
N LEU A 194 6.82 6.93 8.84
CA LEU A 194 7.96 6.52 8.00
C LEU A 194 8.94 5.61 8.76
N ALA A 195 9.24 5.93 10.03
CA ALA A 195 10.08 5.12 10.89
C ALA A 195 9.47 3.73 11.14
N PHE A 196 8.15 3.65 11.35
CA PHE A 196 7.42 2.39 11.50
C PHE A 196 7.50 1.54 10.22
N LEU A 197 7.34 2.15 9.05
CA LEU A 197 7.48 1.45 7.77
C LEU A 197 8.91 0.94 7.53
N GLN A 198 9.91 1.71 7.93
CA GLN A 198 11.30 1.28 7.83
C GLN A 198 11.61 0.10 8.76
N LYS A 199 11.09 0.11 9.99
CA LYS A 199 11.23 -1.01 10.94
C LYS A 199 10.59 -2.29 10.42
N HIS A 200 9.45 -2.17 9.73
CA HIS A 200 8.68 -3.30 9.20
C HIS A 200 8.79 -3.43 7.68
N ALA A 201 9.94 -3.07 7.11
CA ALA A 201 10.17 -3.10 5.67
C ALA A 201 10.09 -4.53 5.14
N TYR A 202 9.18 -4.76 4.19
CA TYR A 202 9.04 -6.06 3.53
C TYR A 202 10.11 -6.20 2.43
N TYR A 203 10.58 -7.42 2.20
CA TYR A 203 11.74 -7.65 1.33
C TYR A 203 11.44 -7.30 -0.15
N GLY A 204 12.48 -6.85 -0.85
CA GLY A 204 12.39 -6.51 -2.27
C GLY A 204 11.60 -5.22 -2.58
N ILE A 205 11.38 -4.36 -1.58
CA ILE A 205 10.73 -3.05 -1.75
C ILE A 205 11.75 -1.95 -1.46
N GLY A 206 11.91 -1.04 -2.41
CA GLY A 206 12.62 0.22 -2.24
C GLY A 206 11.64 1.35 -1.94
N MET A 207 11.97 2.19 -0.95
CA MET A 207 11.15 3.32 -0.53
C MET A 207 11.88 4.64 -0.85
N LYS A 208 11.14 5.61 -1.40
CA LYS A 208 11.57 7.00 -1.50
C LYS A 208 10.46 7.86 -0.92
N ALA A 209 10.74 8.59 0.15
CA ALA A 209 9.81 9.54 0.74
C ALA A 209 10.25 10.96 0.39
N ASN A 210 9.36 11.81 -0.11
CA ASN A 210 9.57 13.26 -0.04
C ASN A 210 8.61 13.82 1.02
N VAL A 211 9.16 14.65 1.90
CA VAL A 211 8.44 15.25 3.03
C VAL A 211 8.47 16.76 2.83
N TRP A 212 7.31 17.40 2.93
CA TRP A 212 7.18 18.84 2.84
C TRP A 212 6.99 19.42 4.23
N GLU A 213 7.80 20.42 4.56
CA GLU A 213 7.69 21.21 5.78
C GLU A 213 7.33 22.65 5.40
N PHE A 214 6.19 23.12 5.92
CA PHE A 214 5.71 24.46 5.66
C PHE A 214 6.11 25.37 6.81
N SER A 215 7.06 26.27 6.55
CA SER A 215 7.52 27.26 7.53
C SER A 215 7.30 28.67 7.01
N LYS A 216 7.10 29.62 7.93
CA LYS A 216 6.94 31.04 7.59
C LYS A 216 8.30 31.61 7.19
N LEU A 217 8.31 32.56 6.26
CA LEU A 217 9.51 33.34 5.91
C LEU A 217 10.10 33.98 7.17
N GLY A 218 11.42 33.85 7.37
CA GLY A 218 12.12 34.33 8.58
C GLY A 218 12.43 33.25 9.64
N VAL A 219 12.41 31.97 9.25
CA VAL A 219 12.64 30.80 10.11
C VAL A 219 13.83 30.94 11.07
N SER A 220 14.95 31.53 10.63
CA SER A 220 16.16 31.64 11.46
C SER A 220 15.93 32.37 12.79
N LYS A 221 15.13 33.44 12.80
CA LYS A 221 14.86 34.20 14.03
C LYS A 221 13.94 33.44 14.98
N ALA A 222 12.91 32.81 14.42
CA ALA A 222 11.98 31.98 15.20
C ALA A 222 12.68 30.73 15.79
N MET A 223 13.64 30.16 15.07
CA MET A 223 14.41 29.00 15.55
C MET A 223 15.34 29.37 16.71
N ASP A 224 16.02 30.52 16.67
CA ASP A 224 16.87 30.97 17.78
C ASP A 224 16.08 31.24 19.07
N GLU A 225 14.87 31.81 18.95
CA GLU A 225 13.97 32.04 20.09
C GLU A 225 13.46 30.71 20.67
N SER A 226 12.96 29.81 19.81
CA SER A 226 12.41 28.51 20.22
C SER A 226 13.46 27.54 20.76
N LYS A 227 14.74 27.68 20.38
CA LYS A 227 15.83 26.81 20.84
C LYS A 227 15.94 26.78 22.38
N SER A 228 15.83 27.95 23.01
CA SER A 228 15.94 28.07 24.48
C SER A 228 14.76 27.42 25.22
N GLU A 229 13.59 27.37 24.59
CA GLU A 229 12.40 26.69 25.11
C GLU A 229 12.49 25.18 24.90
N VAL A 230 12.96 24.76 23.72
CA VAL A 230 13.15 23.35 23.39
C VAL A 230 14.22 22.69 24.28
N GLU A 231 15.33 23.37 24.59
CA GLU A 231 16.34 22.85 25.53
C GLU A 231 15.75 22.57 26.91
N LYS A 232 14.90 23.46 27.44
CA LYS A 232 14.23 23.26 28.73
C LYS A 232 13.23 22.09 28.68
N LEU A 233 12.45 21.97 27.61
CA LEU A 233 11.50 20.87 27.42
C LEU A 233 12.20 19.51 27.26
N LEU A 234 13.38 19.49 26.62
CA LEU A 234 14.22 18.30 26.49
C LEU A 234 14.76 17.86 27.84
N GLU A 235 15.28 18.78 28.65
CA GLU A 235 15.75 18.50 30.02
C GLU A 235 14.63 17.85 30.85
N THR A 236 13.43 18.44 30.84
CA THR A 236 12.25 17.89 31.55
C THR A 236 11.82 16.52 31.00
N ARG A 237 11.80 16.33 29.67
CA ARG A 237 11.47 15.03 29.05
C ARG A 237 12.51 13.96 29.41
N TRP A 238 13.79 14.31 29.46
CA TRP A 238 14.89 13.41 29.82
C TRP A 238 14.87 13.00 31.29
N GLU A 239 14.55 13.92 32.19
CA GLU A 239 14.31 13.63 33.61
C GLU A 239 13.21 12.58 33.79
N HIS A 240 12.12 12.66 33.02
CA HIS A 240 11.01 11.69 33.07
C HIS A 240 11.29 10.37 32.33
N LEU A 241 12.17 10.37 31.31
CA LEU A 241 12.55 9.16 30.56
C LEU A 241 13.45 8.23 31.38
N SER A 242 14.05 8.72 32.47
CA SER A 242 14.94 7.96 33.36
C SER A 242 14.28 6.79 34.11
N HIS A 243 12.94 6.67 34.06
CA HIS A 243 12.20 5.57 34.70
C HIS A 243 11.87 4.37 33.80
N VAL A 244 12.20 4.40 32.50
CA VAL A 244 12.06 3.23 31.60
C VAL A 244 13.44 2.66 31.31
N SER A 245 13.80 1.63 32.07
CA SER A 245 15.03 0.87 31.89
C SER A 245 15.07 0.19 30.50
N ASP A 246 16.21 0.36 29.83
CA ASP A 246 16.75 -0.48 28.75
C ASP A 246 15.96 -0.65 27.45
N MET A 247 15.92 0.42 26.64
CA MET A 247 16.01 0.27 25.19
C MET A 247 17.43 0.62 24.76
N LYS A 248 18.25 -0.41 24.51
CA LYS A 248 19.61 -0.31 23.94
C LYS A 248 19.61 0.53 22.66
N GLY A 249 19.82 1.84 22.78
CA GLY A 249 19.83 2.73 21.61
C GLY A 249 20.10 4.20 21.91
N VAL A 250 19.79 4.70 23.11
CA VAL A 250 19.90 6.14 23.41
C VAL A 250 21.35 6.60 23.60
N GLY A 251 22.18 5.84 24.33
CA GLY A 251 23.61 6.19 24.51
C GLY A 251 24.41 6.23 23.20
N ASN A 252 24.03 5.42 22.20
CA ASN A 252 24.68 5.45 20.90
C ASN A 252 24.34 6.71 20.08
N PHE A 253 23.19 7.35 20.35
CA PHE A 253 22.71 8.49 19.57
C PHE A 253 23.40 9.79 20.02
N GLU A 254 23.58 9.99 21.33
CA GLU A 254 24.33 11.14 21.84
C GLU A 254 25.81 11.06 21.45
N ASP A 255 26.42 9.87 21.56
CA ASP A 255 27.79 9.63 21.07
C ASP A 255 27.89 9.81 19.54
N PHE A 256 26.87 9.39 18.79
CA PHE A 256 26.80 9.60 17.34
C PHE A 256 26.66 11.08 16.98
N LEU A 257 25.80 11.84 17.68
CA LEU A 257 25.63 13.27 17.48
C LEU A 257 26.90 14.05 17.86
N ALA A 258 27.58 13.67 18.93
CA ALA A 258 28.88 14.24 19.31
C ALA A 258 29.92 13.98 18.23
N LYS A 259 29.95 12.76 17.67
CA LYS A 259 30.84 12.37 16.58
C LYS A 259 30.55 13.11 15.27
N GLU A 260 29.28 13.34 14.94
CA GLU A 260 28.88 14.15 13.77
C GLU A 260 29.15 15.64 13.98
N ARG A 261 28.95 16.19 15.19
CA ARG A 261 29.34 17.57 15.53
C ARG A 261 30.85 17.79 15.37
N LEU A 262 31.67 16.81 15.76
CA LEU A 262 33.12 16.81 15.54
C LEU A 262 33.51 16.72 14.05
N ARG A 263 32.74 16.01 13.23
CA ARG A 263 32.96 15.95 11.77
C ARG A 263 32.61 17.25 11.05
N ILE A 264 31.55 17.93 11.50
CA ILE A 264 31.09 19.20 10.90
C ILE A 264 31.98 20.38 11.32
N SER A 265 32.49 20.39 12.57
CA SER A 265 33.43 21.42 13.02
C SER A 265 34.87 21.19 12.51
N GLY A 266 35.26 19.92 12.31
CA GLY A 266 36.51 19.52 11.68
C GLY A 266 36.41 19.51 10.16
N GLY A 267 36.28 20.69 9.55
CA GLY A 267 36.19 20.84 8.10
C GLY A 267 37.27 20.06 7.35
N ARG A 268 36.84 19.05 6.59
CA ARG A 268 37.47 18.55 5.37
C ARG A 268 36.40 18.03 4.43
#